data_AF-A0A7S2HHM1-F1
#
_entry.id   AF-A0A7S2HHM1-F1
#
_cell.length_a   1.000
_cell.length_b   1.000
_cell.length_c   1.000
_cell.angle_alpha   90.00
_cell.angle_beta   90.00
_cell.angle_gamma   90.00
#
_symmetry.space_group_name_H-M   'P 1'
#
loop_
_entity.id
_entity.type
_entity.pdbx_description
1 polymer ?
#
loop_
_entity_poly.entity_id
_entity_poly.type
_entity_poly.pdbx_seq_one_letter_code
_entity_poly.pdbx_strand_id
1 'polypeptide(L)'
;MKVFLISTAVLATTASAFTSSPSFLPQRQQQQQQQRLTRSTSALCNSRVDSSEAIEAALEASKKYGPTSKEARVAWDIVEEMDASDNSNAYKGGEGSSSAEDQKEYNAKISELAALLEEQKAKVEKVKTLAQEIQAVKLAKPTIAASADSPAMRDALAKAKEATEQYGSDSKEAALAWEALEEVASSDYGEATK
;
A
#
# COMPACT_ATOMS: atom_id res chain seq x y z
N MET A 1 -35.23 7.24 -54.46
CA MET A 1 -35.64 6.13 -53.56
C MET A 1 -35.26 4.81 -54.21
N LYS A 2 -34.22 4.15 -53.70
CA LYS A 2 -33.87 2.77 -54.06
C LYS A 2 -33.32 2.11 -52.80
N VAL A 3 -34.09 1.15 -52.32
CA VAL A 3 -33.85 0.28 -51.17
C VAL A 3 -32.84 -0.78 -51.60
N PHE A 4 -31.81 -1.02 -50.78
CA PHE A 4 -31.00 -2.24 -50.89
C PHE A 4 -30.81 -2.84 -49.50
N LEU A 5 -31.61 -3.88 -49.26
CA LEU A 5 -31.42 -4.93 -48.25
C LEU A 5 -30.49 -5.99 -48.86
N ILE A 6 -29.36 -6.29 -48.21
CA ILE A 6 -28.57 -7.52 -48.45
C ILE A 6 -27.98 -7.89 -47.07
N SER A 7 -28.57 -8.84 -46.35
CA SER A 7 -28.37 -10.29 -46.42
C SER A 7 -27.19 -10.76 -45.57
N THR A 8 -27.54 -11.60 -44.61
CA THR A 8 -26.74 -12.38 -43.67
C THR A 8 -25.77 -13.35 -44.35
N ALA A 9 -24.62 -13.58 -43.72
CA ALA A 9 -23.94 -14.87 -43.75
C ALA A 9 -23.05 -15.07 -42.51
N VAL A 10 -23.48 -16.00 -41.67
CA VAL A 10 -22.69 -16.67 -40.62
C VAL A 10 -21.77 -17.68 -41.30
N LEU A 11 -20.50 -17.73 -40.94
CA LEU A 11 -19.63 -18.87 -41.21
C LEU A 11 -18.71 -19.11 -40.00
N ALA A 12 -19.06 -20.17 -39.28
CA ALA A 12 -18.21 -20.82 -38.30
C ALA A 12 -17.14 -21.65 -39.04
N THR A 13 -15.88 -21.54 -38.62
CA THR A 13 -14.83 -22.47 -39.00
C THR A 13 -14.17 -23.02 -37.74
N THR A 14 -14.19 -24.34 -37.68
CA THR A 14 -13.71 -25.23 -36.64
C THR A 14 -12.19 -25.43 -36.67
N ALA A 15 -11.64 -25.57 -35.46
CA ALA A 15 -10.58 -26.49 -35.03
C ALA A 15 -9.25 -26.57 -35.83
N SER A 16 -8.14 -26.35 -35.12
CA SER A 16 -7.11 -27.40 -35.04
C SER A 16 -6.21 -27.22 -33.81
N ALA A 17 -5.98 -28.33 -33.12
CA ALA A 17 -5.16 -28.45 -31.95
C ALA A 17 -3.66 -28.43 -32.31
N PHE A 18 -2.86 -27.71 -31.54
CA PHE A 18 -1.42 -27.91 -31.50
C PHE A 18 -0.99 -28.12 -30.05
N THR A 19 -0.75 -29.38 -29.72
CA THR A 19 -0.09 -29.83 -28.51
C THR A 19 1.40 -29.54 -28.62
N SER A 20 1.93 -28.66 -27.78
CA SER A 20 3.35 -28.68 -27.46
C SER A 20 3.56 -28.13 -26.06
N SER A 21 3.80 -29.05 -25.13
CA SER A 21 4.20 -28.77 -23.76
C SER A 21 5.70 -28.45 -23.70
N PRO A 22 6.09 -27.26 -23.24
CA PRO A 22 7.34 -27.10 -22.53
C PRO A 22 7.06 -27.23 -21.03
N SER A 23 7.59 -28.30 -20.45
CA SER A 23 7.73 -28.51 -19.02
C SER A 23 8.49 -27.34 -18.40
N PHE A 24 7.76 -26.36 -17.86
CA PHE A 24 8.33 -25.28 -17.07
C PHE A 24 7.96 -25.53 -15.61
N LEU A 25 8.91 -26.12 -14.88
CA LEU A 25 8.90 -26.23 -13.43
C LEU A 25 8.58 -24.87 -12.80
N PRO A 26 7.46 -24.70 -12.06
CA PRO A 26 7.27 -23.50 -11.28
C PRO A 26 8.07 -23.65 -9.98
N GLN A 27 9.31 -23.17 -10.00
CA GLN A 27 10.11 -22.91 -8.79
C GLN A 27 9.57 -21.68 -8.05
N ARG A 28 8.29 -21.75 -7.67
CA ARG A 28 7.60 -20.72 -6.89
C ARG A 28 6.52 -21.32 -5.96
N GLN A 29 6.58 -22.63 -5.71
CA GLN A 29 5.71 -23.29 -4.73
C GLN A 29 6.40 -23.62 -3.40
N GLN A 30 7.71 -23.44 -3.26
CA GLN A 30 8.40 -23.73 -1.99
C GLN A 30 8.46 -22.55 -1.01
N GLN A 31 8.13 -21.32 -1.41
CA GLN A 31 8.05 -20.19 -0.46
C GLN A 31 6.65 -19.95 0.13
N GLN A 32 5.59 -20.61 -0.37
CA GLN A 32 4.26 -20.54 0.25
C GLN A 32 3.94 -21.73 1.17
N GLN A 33 4.76 -22.78 1.19
CA GLN A 33 4.58 -23.88 2.13
C GLN A 33 5.17 -23.61 3.53
N GLN A 34 6.03 -22.60 3.70
CA GLN A 34 6.51 -22.20 5.04
C GLN A 34 5.60 -21.18 5.75
N GLN A 35 4.53 -20.70 5.12
CA GLN A 35 3.48 -19.90 5.81
C GLN A 35 2.21 -20.72 6.12
N ARG A 36 2.27 -22.05 5.95
CA ARG A 36 1.19 -22.97 6.33
C ARG A 36 1.55 -23.87 7.51
N LEU A 37 2.48 -23.45 8.37
CA LEU A 37 2.44 -23.85 9.77
C LEU A 37 1.40 -22.98 10.46
N THR A 38 0.16 -23.43 10.33
CA THR A 38 -0.88 -23.31 11.35
C THR A 38 -0.93 -21.95 12.03
N ARG A 39 -1.49 -21.00 11.28
CA ARG A 39 -2.61 -20.21 11.80
C ARG A 39 -3.64 -21.22 12.33
N SER A 40 -3.38 -21.77 13.53
CA SER A 40 -4.43 -22.40 14.33
C SER A 40 -5.33 -21.22 14.65
N THR A 41 -6.41 -21.13 13.89
CA THR A 41 -7.54 -20.29 14.24
C THR A 41 -7.92 -20.69 15.65
N SER A 42 -7.53 -19.88 16.62
CA SER A 42 -8.21 -19.74 17.90
C SER A 42 -9.62 -19.21 17.62
N ALA A 43 -10.43 -19.98 16.90
CA ALA A 43 -11.84 -20.11 17.15
C ALA A 43 -11.97 -21.08 18.35
N LEU A 44 -11.22 -20.79 19.42
CA LEU A 44 -11.59 -21.20 20.75
C LEU A 44 -12.85 -20.40 21.01
N CYS A 45 -13.96 -21.13 21.07
CA CYS A 45 -15.21 -20.71 21.65
C CYS A 45 -14.96 -19.57 22.64
N ASN A 46 -15.38 -18.35 22.29
CA ASN A 46 -15.44 -17.21 23.20
C ASN A 46 -16.58 -17.43 24.23
N SER A 47 -16.78 -18.68 24.65
CA SER A 47 -17.59 -19.05 25.79
C SER A 47 -16.79 -18.63 27.01
N ARG A 48 -17.38 -17.74 27.80
CA ARG A 48 -16.90 -17.38 29.13
C ARG A 48 -16.36 -18.63 29.82
N VAL A 49 -15.17 -18.52 30.42
CA VAL A 49 -14.70 -19.56 31.32
C VAL A 49 -15.76 -19.69 32.40
N ASP A 50 -16.35 -20.88 32.54
CA ASP A 50 -17.42 -21.11 33.49
C ASP A 50 -16.87 -20.93 34.92
N SER A 51 -17.23 -19.83 35.58
CA SER A 51 -16.79 -19.49 36.93
C SER A 51 -17.67 -20.12 38.01
N SER A 52 -18.69 -20.91 37.64
CA SER A 52 -19.63 -21.51 38.59
C SER A 52 -18.94 -22.43 39.60
N GLU A 53 -17.99 -23.25 39.16
CA GLU A 53 -17.22 -24.15 40.03
C GLU A 53 -16.36 -23.38 41.04
N ALA A 54 -15.70 -22.29 40.60
CA ALA A 54 -14.88 -21.45 41.47
C ALA A 54 -15.73 -20.70 42.52
N ILE A 55 -16.92 -20.23 42.13
CA ILE A 55 -17.88 -19.59 43.04
C ILE A 55 -18.37 -20.60 44.09
N GLU A 56 -18.69 -21.83 43.68
CA GLU A 56 -19.10 -22.88 44.61
C GLU A 56 -18.00 -23.20 45.63
N ALA A 57 -16.76 -23.38 45.17
CA ALA A 57 -15.60 -23.62 46.04
C ALA A 57 -15.36 -22.45 47.03
N ALA A 58 -15.51 -21.20 46.59
CA ALA A 58 -15.39 -20.03 47.46
C ALA A 58 -16.49 -19.96 48.52
N LEU A 59 -17.73 -20.35 48.16
CA LEU A 59 -18.86 -20.42 49.09
C LEU A 59 -18.67 -21.55 50.12
N GLU A 60 -18.19 -22.72 49.70
CA GLU A 60 -17.88 -23.83 50.61
C GLU A 60 -16.76 -23.47 51.59
N ALA A 61 -15.67 -22.86 51.10
CA ALA A 61 -14.57 -22.40 51.95
C ALA A 61 -15.05 -21.34 52.96
N SER A 62 -15.90 -20.40 52.52
CA SER A 62 -16.50 -19.38 53.39
C SER A 62 -17.40 -19.99 54.48
N LYS A 63 -18.17 -21.05 54.17
CA LYS A 63 -18.99 -21.77 55.15
C LYS A 63 -18.15 -22.55 56.15
N LYS A 64 -17.05 -23.16 55.69
CA LYS A 64 -16.21 -24.06 56.50
C LYS A 64 -15.24 -23.32 57.42
N TYR A 65 -14.58 -22.28 56.91
CA TYR A 65 -13.52 -21.56 57.63
C TYR A 65 -13.96 -20.18 58.13
N GLY A 66 -15.12 -19.69 57.66
CA GLY A 66 -15.64 -18.36 57.96
C GLY A 66 -15.26 -17.35 56.88
N PRO A 67 -16.09 -16.30 56.68
CA PRO A 67 -15.95 -15.36 55.57
C PRO A 67 -14.66 -14.51 55.63
N THR A 68 -14.03 -14.42 56.80
CA THR A 68 -12.80 -13.64 57.01
C THR A 68 -11.53 -14.50 57.04
N SER A 69 -11.63 -15.82 56.86
CA SER A 69 -10.48 -16.72 56.88
C SER A 69 -9.59 -16.53 55.66
N LYS A 70 -8.31 -16.89 55.78
CA LYS A 70 -7.33 -16.76 54.70
C LYS A 70 -7.70 -17.62 53.49
N GLU A 71 -8.23 -18.81 53.74
CA GLU A 71 -8.65 -19.78 52.73
C GLU A 71 -9.87 -19.27 51.95
N ALA A 72 -10.81 -18.61 52.64
CA ALA A 72 -11.96 -18.00 51.98
C ALA A 72 -11.53 -16.81 51.10
N ARG A 73 -10.59 -15.98 51.58
CA ARG A 73 -10.04 -14.86 50.79
C ARG A 73 -9.36 -15.35 49.52
N VAL A 74 -8.47 -16.32 49.62
CA VAL A 74 -7.77 -16.89 48.46
C VAL A 74 -8.75 -17.48 47.44
N ALA A 75 -9.82 -18.15 47.89
CA ALA A 75 -10.83 -18.68 47.00
C ALA A 75 -11.62 -17.58 46.26
N TRP A 76 -11.90 -16.46 46.93
CA TRP A 76 -12.51 -15.29 46.29
C TRP A 76 -11.56 -14.53 45.36
N ASP A 77 -10.26 -14.46 45.70
CA ASP A 77 -9.24 -13.87 44.82
C ASP A 77 -9.16 -14.63 43.48
N ILE A 78 -9.32 -15.95 43.49
CA ILE A 78 -9.37 -16.78 42.26
C ILE A 78 -10.61 -16.47 41.42
N VAL A 79 -11.79 -16.33 42.06
CA VAL A 79 -13.03 -15.95 41.36
C VAL A 79 -12.88 -14.57 40.71
N GLU A 80 -12.27 -13.62 41.43
CA GLU A 80 -12.00 -12.29 40.92
C GLU A 80 -11.02 -12.32 39.73
N GLU A 81 -9.96 -13.11 39.80
CA GLU A 81 -9.00 -13.25 38.69
C GLU A 81 -9.63 -13.90 37.45
N MET A 82 -10.54 -14.87 37.64
CA MET A 82 -11.30 -15.49 36.55
C MET A 82 -12.30 -14.52 35.91
N ASP A 83 -13.02 -13.72 36.70
CA ASP A 83 -13.99 -12.74 36.18
C ASP A 83 -13.29 -11.53 35.54
N ALA A 84 -12.16 -11.08 36.10
CA ALA A 84 -11.34 -10.02 35.53
C ALA A 84 -10.71 -10.41 34.18
N SER A 85 -10.45 -11.70 33.98
CA SER A 85 -10.00 -12.23 32.68
C SER A 85 -11.09 -12.21 31.62
N ASP A 86 -12.38 -12.10 32.00
CA ASP A 86 -13.49 -11.94 31.08
C ASP A 86 -13.58 -10.48 30.57
N ASN A 87 -12.71 -10.15 29.61
CA ASN A 87 -12.77 -8.88 28.89
C ASN A 87 -13.98 -8.78 27.92
N SER A 88 -14.90 -9.76 27.89
CA SER A 88 -16.06 -9.69 27.01
C SER A 88 -16.93 -8.47 27.29
N ASN A 89 -16.98 -7.98 28.55
CA ASN A 89 -17.69 -6.74 28.88
C ASN A 89 -17.00 -5.49 28.31
N ALA A 90 -15.66 -5.47 28.19
CA ALA A 90 -14.94 -4.36 27.57
C ALA A 90 -15.18 -4.31 26.04
N TYR A 91 -15.38 -5.47 25.40
CA TYR A 91 -15.72 -5.57 23.97
C TYR A 91 -17.23 -5.56 23.68
N LYS A 92 -18.09 -5.64 24.71
CA LYS A 92 -19.53 -5.37 24.61
C LYS A 92 -19.86 -3.87 24.54
N GLY A 93 -18.85 -3.00 24.66
CA GLY A 93 -18.97 -1.58 24.36
C GLY A 93 -19.22 -1.34 22.86
N GLY A 94 -20.46 -1.59 22.42
CA GLY A 94 -20.82 -1.39 21.02
C GLY A 94 -22.07 -2.11 20.50
N GLU A 95 -22.81 -2.88 21.29
CA GLU A 95 -24.22 -3.20 20.94
C GLU A 95 -25.13 -1.99 21.23
N GLY A 96 -24.63 -0.77 21.00
CA GLY A 96 -25.47 0.38 20.82
C GLY A 96 -26.18 0.17 19.50
N SER A 97 -27.39 -0.40 19.55
CA SER A 97 -28.45 -0.32 18.55
C SER A 97 -27.99 0.46 17.32
N SER A 98 -27.27 -0.18 16.39
CA SER A 98 -26.91 0.48 15.15
C SER A 98 -28.24 0.82 14.52
N SER A 99 -28.57 2.11 14.49
CA SER A 99 -29.82 2.54 13.90
C SER A 99 -29.82 2.00 12.47
N ALA A 100 -30.99 1.67 11.93
CA ALA A 100 -31.09 1.33 10.51
C ALA A 100 -30.47 2.44 9.62
N GLU A 101 -30.35 3.66 10.15
CA GLU A 101 -29.65 4.79 9.56
C GLU A 101 -28.12 4.60 9.52
N ASP A 102 -27.50 4.13 10.61
CA ASP A 102 -26.05 3.88 10.68
C ASP A 102 -25.63 2.80 9.69
N GLN A 103 -26.45 1.76 9.54
CA GLN A 103 -26.18 0.68 8.59
C GLN A 103 -26.30 1.16 7.14
N LYS A 104 -27.25 2.07 6.85
CA LYS A 104 -27.37 2.70 5.53
C LYS A 104 -26.18 3.59 5.23
N GLU A 105 -25.74 4.41 6.18
CA GLU A 105 -24.57 5.28 6.01
C GLU A 105 -23.30 4.45 5.81
N TYR A 106 -23.11 3.38 6.59
CA TYR A 106 -22.01 2.45 6.40
C TYR A 106 -22.00 1.86 4.98
N ASN A 107 -23.14 1.33 4.53
CA ASN A 107 -23.26 0.76 3.19
C ASN A 107 -23.01 1.81 2.09
N ALA A 108 -23.49 3.04 2.27
CA ALA A 108 -23.24 4.14 1.34
C ALA A 108 -21.73 4.46 1.25
N LYS A 109 -21.04 4.56 2.39
CA LYS A 109 -19.59 4.78 2.45
C LYS A 109 -18.79 3.64 1.81
N ILE A 110 -19.19 2.40 2.03
CA ILE A 110 -18.57 1.24 1.38
C ILE A 110 -18.76 1.31 -0.15
N SER A 111 -19.96 1.66 -0.61
CA SER A 111 -20.23 1.82 -2.04
C SER A 111 -19.42 2.96 -2.67
N GLU A 112 -19.30 4.11 -1.98
CA GLU A 112 -18.50 5.25 -2.42
C GLU A 112 -17.01 4.88 -2.50
N LEU A 113 -16.50 4.18 -1.49
CA LEU A 113 -15.11 3.70 -1.48
C LEU A 113 -14.84 2.74 -2.65
N ALA A 114 -15.77 1.83 -2.95
CA ALA A 114 -15.66 0.93 -4.09
C ALA A 114 -15.61 1.70 -5.43
N ALA A 115 -16.43 2.74 -5.59
CA ALA A 115 -16.42 3.57 -6.79
C ALA A 115 -15.09 4.32 -6.97
N LEU A 116 -14.54 4.86 -5.87
CA LEU A 116 -13.27 5.58 -5.88
C LEU A 116 -12.10 4.65 -6.25
N LEU A 117 -12.11 3.40 -5.78
CA LEU A 117 -11.11 2.40 -6.13
C LEU A 117 -11.14 2.03 -7.63
N GLU A 118 -12.33 1.90 -8.22
CA GLU A 118 -12.45 1.65 -9.66
C GLU A 118 -11.98 2.86 -10.50
N GLU A 119 -12.26 4.09 -10.06
CA GLU A 119 -11.74 5.29 -10.72
C GLU A 119 -10.21 5.37 -10.64
N GLN A 120 -9.63 5.09 -9.48
CA GLN A 120 -8.17 5.06 -9.30
C GLN A 120 -7.51 4.00 -10.18
N LYS A 121 -8.11 2.80 -10.26
CA LYS A 121 -7.62 1.74 -11.13
C LYS A 121 -7.60 2.17 -12.60
N ALA A 122 -8.65 2.84 -13.08
CA ALA A 122 -8.68 3.38 -14.43
C ALA A 122 -7.61 4.46 -14.67
N LYS A 123 -7.33 5.33 -13.68
CA LYS A 123 -6.25 6.32 -13.75
C LYS A 123 -4.87 5.65 -13.80
N VAL A 124 -4.65 4.60 -13.02
CA VAL A 124 -3.38 3.85 -13.03
C VAL A 124 -3.13 3.20 -14.39
N GLU A 125 -4.14 2.60 -15.02
CA GLU A 125 -3.99 2.03 -16.37
C GLU A 125 -3.69 3.10 -17.44
N LYS A 126 -4.26 4.31 -17.32
CA LYS A 126 -3.89 5.44 -18.19
C LYS A 126 -2.43 5.85 -18.01
N VAL A 127 -1.97 5.98 -16.76
CA VAL A 127 -0.57 6.32 -16.46
C VAL A 127 0.38 5.25 -17.00
N LYS A 128 0.00 3.97 -16.88
CA LYS A 128 0.79 2.87 -17.42
C LYS A 128 0.86 2.92 -18.95
N THR A 129 -0.25 3.23 -19.63
CA THR A 129 -0.28 3.40 -21.09
C THR A 129 0.60 4.57 -21.52
N LEU A 130 0.48 5.74 -20.87
CA LEU A 130 1.35 6.90 -21.11
C LEU A 130 2.83 6.58 -20.88
N ALA A 131 3.15 5.84 -19.81
CA ALA A 131 4.52 5.43 -19.54
C ALA A 131 5.06 4.48 -20.63
N GLN A 132 4.23 3.56 -21.13
CA GLN A 132 4.59 2.70 -22.25
C GLN A 132 4.78 3.48 -23.55
N GLU A 133 3.92 4.47 -23.82
CA GLU A 133 4.08 5.38 -24.96
C GLU A 133 5.38 6.17 -24.86
N ILE A 134 5.71 6.76 -23.70
CA ILE A 134 6.98 7.48 -23.49
C ILE A 134 8.18 6.53 -23.66
N GLN A 135 8.09 5.30 -23.16
CA GLN A 135 9.14 4.30 -23.35
C GLN A 135 9.28 3.84 -24.81
N ALA A 136 8.18 3.75 -25.55
CA ALA A 136 8.16 3.40 -26.97
C ALA A 136 8.67 4.56 -27.83
N VAL A 137 8.37 5.80 -27.43
CA VAL A 137 9.01 7.03 -27.91
C VAL A 137 10.40 7.17 -27.30
N LYS A 138 11.09 6.06 -26.99
CA LYS A 138 12.54 6.03 -26.76
C LYS A 138 13.18 6.77 -27.92
N LEU A 139 13.48 8.01 -27.58
CA LEU A 139 13.98 9.07 -28.40
C LEU A 139 15.07 8.44 -29.26
N ALA A 140 14.93 8.53 -30.60
CA ALA A 140 16.10 8.61 -31.42
C ALA A 140 16.96 9.65 -30.72
N LYS A 141 18.04 9.20 -30.07
CA LYS A 141 18.87 10.00 -29.17
C LYS A 141 19.06 11.30 -29.93
N PRO A 142 18.50 12.45 -29.49
CA PRO A 142 18.76 13.68 -30.20
C PRO A 142 20.27 13.69 -30.28
N THR A 143 20.79 13.67 -31.51
CA THR A 143 22.20 13.91 -31.71
C THR A 143 22.29 15.38 -31.38
N ILE A 144 22.37 15.66 -30.08
CA ILE A 144 22.81 16.92 -29.55
C ILE A 144 24.21 16.96 -30.14
N ALA A 145 24.34 17.64 -31.27
CA ALA A 145 25.63 18.12 -31.72
C ALA A 145 26.17 18.80 -30.48
N ALA A 146 27.22 18.21 -29.88
CA ALA A 146 27.78 18.70 -28.65
C ALA A 146 27.95 20.20 -28.82
N SER A 147 27.20 20.98 -28.03
CA SER A 147 27.40 22.42 -27.94
C SER A 147 28.90 22.59 -27.76
N ALA A 148 29.56 23.28 -28.70
CA ALA A 148 31.01 23.38 -28.68
C ALA A 148 31.41 23.90 -27.29
N ASP A 149 32.12 23.09 -26.50
CA ASP A 149 32.55 23.44 -25.14
C ASP A 149 33.45 24.69 -25.23
N SER A 150 32.85 25.87 -25.13
CA SER A 150 33.58 27.11 -25.18
C SER A 150 34.51 27.14 -23.96
N PRO A 151 35.77 27.59 -24.12
CA PRO A 151 36.71 27.67 -23.00
C PRO A 151 36.14 28.54 -21.86
N ALA A 152 35.33 29.56 -22.18
CA ALA A 152 34.64 30.41 -21.21
C ALA A 152 33.66 29.62 -20.33
N MET A 153 32.88 28.69 -20.89
CA MET A 153 31.95 27.87 -20.11
C MET A 153 32.69 26.92 -19.17
N ARG A 154 33.81 26.34 -19.61
CA ARG A 154 34.63 25.46 -18.76
C ARG A 154 35.26 26.21 -17.59
N ASP A 155 35.76 27.41 -17.83
CA ASP A 155 36.33 28.27 -16.79
C ASP A 155 35.26 28.72 -15.78
N ALA A 156 34.07 29.10 -16.24
CA ALA A 156 32.96 29.46 -15.38
C ALA A 156 32.49 28.26 -14.52
N LEU A 157 32.43 27.07 -15.10
CA LEU A 157 32.04 25.85 -14.40
C LEU A 157 33.10 25.44 -13.35
N ALA A 158 34.39 25.61 -13.66
CA ALA A 158 35.46 25.39 -12.70
C ALA A 158 35.35 26.34 -11.49
N LYS A 159 35.08 27.64 -11.73
CA LYS A 159 34.88 28.64 -10.67
C LYS A 159 33.64 28.36 -9.81
N ALA A 160 32.54 27.94 -10.42
CA ALA A 160 31.32 27.58 -9.69
C ALA A 160 31.55 26.37 -8.76
N LYS A 161 32.30 25.36 -9.23
CA LYS A 161 32.70 24.21 -8.41
C LYS A 161 33.66 24.58 -7.30
N GLU A 162 34.69 25.39 -7.59
CA GLU A 162 35.64 25.85 -6.58
C GLU A 162 34.95 26.67 -5.48
N ALA A 163 34.03 27.58 -5.85
CA ALA A 163 33.25 28.34 -4.88
C ALA A 163 32.34 27.44 -4.04
N THR A 164 31.71 26.44 -4.64
CA THR A 164 30.90 25.44 -3.92
C THR A 164 31.74 24.62 -2.95
N GLU A 165 32.99 24.28 -3.31
CA GLU A 165 33.91 23.52 -2.47
C GLU A 165 34.47 24.35 -1.31
N GLN A 166 34.79 25.64 -1.55
CA GLN A 166 35.37 26.53 -0.54
C GLN A 166 34.34 27.07 0.45
N TYR A 167 33.15 27.45 -0.04
CA TYR A 167 32.15 28.17 0.75
C TYR A 167 30.91 27.35 1.08
N GLY A 168 30.75 26.17 0.45
CA GLY A 168 29.57 25.31 0.58
C GLY A 168 28.49 25.62 -0.46
N SER A 169 27.59 24.67 -0.72
CA SER A 169 26.52 24.79 -1.73
C SER A 169 25.53 25.93 -1.45
N ASP A 170 25.36 26.28 -0.18
CA ASP A 170 24.34 27.24 0.26
C ASP A 170 24.92 28.65 0.48
N SER A 171 26.20 28.84 0.16
CA SER A 171 26.87 30.12 0.26
C SER A 171 26.41 31.08 -0.85
N LYS A 172 26.44 32.38 -0.55
CA LYS A 172 26.11 33.42 -1.54
C LYS A 172 27.15 33.46 -2.66
N GLU A 173 28.41 33.16 -2.34
CA GLU A 173 29.53 33.10 -3.26
C GLU A 173 29.38 31.93 -4.25
N ALA A 174 28.90 30.76 -3.77
CA ALA A 174 28.56 29.65 -4.65
C ALA A 174 27.38 30.01 -5.57
N ALA A 175 26.33 30.62 -5.03
CA ALA A 175 25.17 31.07 -5.83
C ALA A 175 25.58 32.04 -6.94
N LEU A 176 26.37 33.08 -6.63
CA LEU A 176 26.86 34.05 -7.60
C LEU A 176 27.74 33.40 -8.70
N ALA A 177 28.53 32.39 -8.35
CA ALA A 177 29.37 31.69 -9.32
C ALA A 177 28.55 30.80 -10.28
N TRP A 178 27.44 30.21 -9.80
CA TRP A 178 26.48 29.49 -10.64
C TRP A 178 25.67 30.43 -11.54
N GLU A 179 25.25 31.60 -11.03
CA GLU A 179 24.62 32.65 -11.84
C GLU A 179 25.56 33.11 -12.97
N ALA A 180 26.84 33.31 -12.68
CA ALA A 180 27.83 33.67 -13.70
C ALA A 180 28.02 32.59 -14.78
N LEU A 181 27.92 31.30 -14.42
CA LEU A 181 27.92 30.21 -15.40
C LEU A 181 26.68 30.28 -16.30
N GLU A 182 25.51 30.61 -15.76
CA GLU A 182 24.26 30.74 -16.51
C GLU A 182 24.29 31.92 -17.49
N GLU A 183 24.90 33.04 -17.11
CA GLU A 183 25.15 34.19 -17.99
C GLU A 183 26.09 33.82 -19.17
N VAL A 184 27.18 33.11 -18.89
CA VAL A 184 28.10 32.62 -19.94
C VAL A 184 27.39 31.62 -20.85
N ALA A 185 26.60 30.70 -20.29
CA ALA A 185 25.82 29.76 -21.08
C ALA A 185 24.78 30.45 -21.97
N SER A 186 24.15 31.53 -21.49
CA SER A 186 23.12 32.28 -22.24
C SER A 186 23.71 33.14 -23.35
N SER A 187 24.91 33.72 -23.13
CA SER A 187 25.60 34.57 -24.12
C SER A 187 26.12 33.79 -25.33
N ASP A 188 26.54 32.54 -25.17
CA ASP A 188 27.05 31.70 -26.26
C ASP A 188 25.97 31.39 -27.32
N TYR A 189 24.69 31.37 -26.94
CA TYR A 189 23.56 31.18 -27.88
C TYR A 189 23.27 32.43 -28.74
N GLY A 190 23.72 33.61 -28.32
CA GLY A 190 23.44 34.87 -29.02
C GLY A 190 24.38 35.17 -30.20
N GLU A 191 25.58 34.59 -30.20
CA GLU A 191 26.60 34.88 -31.22
C GLU A 191 26.46 33.97 -32.46
N ALA A 192 25.85 32.79 -32.32
CA ALA A 192 25.67 31.82 -33.40
C ALA A 192 24.53 32.13 -34.39
N THR A 193 23.74 33.20 -34.18
CA THR A 193 22.60 33.58 -35.04
C THR A 193 22.80 34.88 -35.83
N LYS A 194 24.04 35.39 -35.95
CA LYS A 194 24.41 36.51 -36.83
C LYS A 194 25.22 36.03 -38.03
#